data_AF-A0A7J2TJS4-F1
#
_entry.id   AF-A0A7J2TJS4-F1
#
_cell.length_a   1.000
_cell.length_b   1.000
_cell.length_c   1.000
_cell.angle_alpha   90.00
_cell.angle_beta   90.00
_cell.angle_gamma   90.00
#
_symmetry.space_group_name_H-M   'P 1'
#
loop_
_entity.id
_entity.type
_entity.pdbx_description
1 polymer ?
#
loop_
_entity_poly.entity_id
_entity_poly.type
_entity_poly.pdbx_seq_one_letter_code
_entity_poly.pdbx_strand_id
1 'polypeptide(L)' 'YGYSKEYDVERYYRDARVGTIYEGTSEAQKIVISRLLTGRMRT' A
#
# COMPACT_ATOMS: atom_id res chain seq x y z
N TYR A 1 13.94 2.44 -21.71
CA TYR A 1 14.97 2.22 -20.68
C TYR A 1 14.35 1.85 -19.31
N GLY A 2 13.42 0.89 -19.25
CA GLY A 2 12.74 0.51 -17.99
C GLY A 2 12.65 -1.00 -17.75
N TYR A 3 13.38 -1.78 -18.56
CA TYR A 3 13.38 -3.25 -18.53
C TYR A 3 14.82 -3.78 -18.64
N SER A 4 15.79 -3.04 -18.10
CA SER A 4 17.14 -3.56 -17.88
C SER A 4 17.20 -4.10 -16.46
N LYS A 5 17.42 -5.41 -16.31
CA LYS A 5 17.72 -6.09 -15.03
C LYS A 5 18.98 -5.57 -14.33
N GLU A 6 19.65 -4.59 -14.93
CA GLU A 6 20.88 -3.96 -14.44
C GLU A 6 20.64 -2.83 -13.43
N TYR A 7 19.40 -2.37 -13.27
CA TYR A 7 19.08 -1.25 -12.39
C TYR A 7 18.19 -1.68 -11.22
N ASP A 8 18.64 -1.36 -10.02
CA ASP A 8 17.98 -1.65 -8.74
C ASP A 8 16.52 -1.18 -8.62
N VAL A 9 16.10 -0.28 -9.52
CA VAL A 9 14.72 0.24 -9.61
C VAL A 9 13.69 -0.88 -9.81
N GLU A 10 14.02 -1.93 -10.57
CA GLU A 10 13.10 -3.07 -10.74
C GLU A 10 12.92 -3.87 -9.46
N ARG A 11 13.97 -3.94 -8.62
CA ARG A 11 13.95 -4.64 -7.33
C ARG A 11 13.07 -3.88 -6.36
N TYR A 12 13.31 -2.57 -6.21
CA TYR A 12 12.49 -1.71 -5.35
C TYR A 12 11.02 -1.70 -5.75
N TYR A 13 10.71 -1.71 -7.06
CA TYR A 13 9.33 -1.78 -7.52
C TYR A 13 8.65 -3.11 -7.20
N ARG A 14 9.38 -4.25 -7.27
CA ARG A 14 8.85 -5.56 -6.87
C ARG A 14 8.61 -5.63 -5.36
N ASP A 15 9.56 -5.17 -4.56
CA ASP A 15 9.46 -5.22 -3.11
C ASP A 15 8.33 -4.33 -2.59
N ALA A 16 8.17 -3.13 -3.16
CA ALA A 16 7.10 -2.20 -2.80
C ALA A 16 5.69 -2.77 -3.03
N ARG A 17 5.51 -3.65 -4.03
CA ARG A 17 4.19 -4.27 -4.28
C ARG A 17 3.75 -5.19 -3.16
N VAL A 18 4.67 -5.91 -2.52
CA VAL A 18 4.34 -6.85 -1.43
C VAL A 18 3.79 -6.10 -0.21
N GLY A 19 4.34 -4.92 0.10
CA GLY A 19 3.87 -4.07 1.19
C GLY A 19 2.43 -3.56 1.03
N THR A 20 1.84 -3.64 -0.17
CA THR A 20 0.43 -3.26 -0.39
C THR A 20 -0.56 -4.38 -0.06
N ILE A 21 -0.07 -5.59 0.18
CA ILE A 21 -0.88 -6.80 0.43
C ILE A 21 -0.58 -7.36 1.82
N TYR A 22 0.71 -7.42 2.19
CA TYR A 22 1.14 -7.90 3.50
C TYR A 22 0.77 -6.88 4.59
N GLU A 23 0.43 -7.35 5.79
CA GLU A 23 -0.02 -6.53 6.94
C GLU A 23 -1.31 -5.71 6.74
N GLY A 24 -2.04 -5.99 5.66
CA GLY A 24 -3.33 -5.38 5.36
C GLY A 24 -3.33 -4.81 3.96
N THR A 25 -4.29 -5.26 3.16
CA THR A 25 -4.45 -4.74 1.80
C THR A 25 -4.79 -3.25 1.84
N SER A 26 -4.48 -2.52 0.77
CA SER A 26 -4.87 -1.11 0.65
C SER A 26 -6.38 -0.89 0.89
N GLU A 27 -7.22 -1.84 0.51
CA GLU A 27 -8.67 -1.78 0.75
C GLU A 27 -9.04 -2.00 2.23
N ALA A 28 -8.39 -2.94 2.92
CA ALA A 28 -8.58 -3.13 4.36
C ALA A 28 -8.20 -1.86 5.13
N GLN A 29 -7.08 -1.21 4.75
CA GLN A 29 -6.64 0.05 5.35
C GLN A 29 -7.67 1.17 5.14
N LYS A 30 -8.23 1.31 3.93
CA LYS A 30 -9.30 2.28 3.65
C LYS A 30 -10.55 2.05 4.50
N ILE A 31 -10.95 0.81 4.74
CA ILE A 31 -12.09 0.47 5.61
C ILE A 31 -11.81 0.90 7.06
N VAL A 32 -10.62 0.61 7.58
CA VAL A 32 -10.22 1.01 8.94
C VAL A 32 -10.21 2.53 9.07
N ILE A 33 -9.60 3.24 8.13
CA ILE A 33 -9.57 4.72 8.11
C ILE A 33 -10.99 5.29 8.02
N SER A 34 -11.84 4.75 7.15
CA SER A 34 -13.24 5.19 7.00
C SER A 34 -14.03 5.06 8.30
N ARG A 35 -13.86 3.94 9.02
CA ARG A 35 -14.48 3.73 10.35
C ARG A 35 -13.96 4.71 11.39
N LEU A 36 -12.65 4.97 11.42
CA LEU A 36 -12.05 5.94 12.34
C LEU A 36 -12.57 7.36 12.08
N LEU A 37 -12.65 7.79 10.81
CA LEU A 37 -13.16 9.11 10.45
C LEU A 37 -14.66 9.25 10.76
N THR A 38 -15.47 8.26 10.40
CA THR A 38 -16.93 8.29 10.63
C THR A 38 -17.28 8.19 12.12
N GLY A 39 -16.54 7.38 12.88
CA GLY A 39 -16.73 7.26 14.34
C GLY A 39 -16.29 8.51 15.11
N ARG A 40 -15.27 9.23 14.62
CA ARG A 40 -14.78 10.48 15.21
C ARG A 40 -15.64 11.70 14.87
N MET A 41 -16.46 11.62 13.83
CA MET A 41 -17.41 12.68 13.42
C MET A 41 -18.76 12.66 14.16
N ARG A 42 -18.94 11.75 15.14
CA ARG A 42 -20.21 11.60 15.89
C ARG A 42 -20.21 12.26 17.28
N THR A 43 -19.30 13.19 17.57
CA THR A 43 -19.25 13.96 18.84
C THR A 43 -19.61 15.41 18.62
#